data_AF-J2XT59-F1
#
_entry.id   AF-J2XT59-F1
#
_cell.length_a   1.000
_cell.length_b   1.000
_cell.length_c   1.000
_cell.angle_alpha   90.00
_cell.angle_beta   90.00
_cell.angle_gamma   90.00
#
_symmetry.space_group_name_H-M   'P 1'
#
loop_
_entity.id
_entity.type
_entity.pdbx_description
1 polymer ?
#
loop_
_entity_poly.entity_id
_entity_poly.type
_entity_poly.pdbx_seq_one_letter_code
_entity_poly.pdbx_strand_id
1 'polypeptide(L)'
;MNLSVLYALAAAALFGASTPLAKLLGLNIPPVLLAGLLYLGSGLGLTVVRFVRDHGWKPAGLSSSEWPWLLGAIAFGGVLGPIALMFGLTRTSGVTASLMLNLEAVLTALLAWVVFKENADRRIVVGMVAIIAGGAVLAWPQETTQAHDWLGPIAVSLACLCWAIDNNLTRKVSASDALFVAGFKGLVSGLVNCSLALLLGACIPELAVLGPTLVLGFLGYGVSLVLFVLALRGLGSARTGAYFSTAPFLGAAIAILVLGEPVSLSFWAAAVLMGIGVWLHLTETHAHEHQHVPMTHWHRHIHDEHHQHEHSFDWSGTGAHSHVHEHVQIRHSHPHFPDIHHRHTH
;
A
#
# COMPACT_ATOMS: atom_id res chain seq x y z
N MET A 1 -5.27 -21.30 -5.04
CA MET A 1 -4.45 -20.09 -4.87
C MET A 1 -4.89 -19.40 -3.59
N ASN A 2 -3.98 -18.99 -2.71
CA ASN A 2 -4.34 -18.34 -1.44
C ASN A 2 -5.10 -17.03 -1.74
N LEU A 3 -6.28 -16.84 -1.15
CA LEU A 3 -7.16 -15.69 -1.39
C LEU A 3 -6.46 -14.35 -1.12
N SER A 4 -5.57 -14.30 -0.13
CA SER A 4 -4.80 -13.08 0.18
C SER A 4 -3.78 -12.73 -0.90
N VAL A 5 -3.25 -13.71 -1.63
CA VAL A 5 -2.36 -13.46 -2.79
C VAL A 5 -3.16 -12.86 -3.93
N LEU A 6 -4.38 -13.37 -4.18
CA LEU A 6 -5.28 -12.79 -5.18
C LEU A 6 -5.61 -11.32 -4.82
N TYR A 7 -5.89 -11.04 -3.55
CA TYR A 7 -6.11 -9.67 -3.09
C TYR A 7 -4.90 -8.77 -3.32
N ALA A 8 -3.68 -9.22 -3.00
CA ALA A 8 -2.47 -8.43 -3.22
C ALA A 8 -2.22 -8.12 -4.70
N LEU A 9 -2.40 -9.11 -5.59
CA LEU A 9 -2.23 -8.95 -7.03
C LEU A 9 -3.33 -8.08 -7.65
N ALA A 10 -4.59 -8.23 -7.20
CA ALA A 10 -5.68 -7.38 -7.65
C ALA A 10 -5.52 -5.92 -7.18
N ALA A 11 -5.06 -5.72 -5.94
CA ALA A 11 -4.68 -4.40 -5.44
C ALA A 11 -3.56 -3.80 -6.30
N ALA A 12 -2.52 -4.58 -6.59
CA ALA A 12 -1.42 -4.15 -7.42
C ALA A 12 -1.90 -3.75 -8.83
N ALA A 13 -2.82 -4.53 -9.40
CA ALA A 13 -3.36 -4.25 -10.72
C ALA A 13 -4.18 -2.95 -10.77
N LEU A 14 -5.08 -2.76 -9.81
CA LEU A 14 -5.91 -1.56 -9.71
C LEU A 14 -5.07 -0.31 -9.45
N PHE A 15 -4.11 -0.38 -8.54
CA PHE A 15 -3.24 0.74 -8.22
C PHE A 15 -2.27 1.04 -9.36
N GLY A 16 -1.61 0.02 -9.91
CA GLY A 16 -0.66 0.17 -11.02
C GLY A 16 -1.30 0.78 -12.27
N ALA A 17 -2.54 0.41 -12.59
CA ALA A 17 -3.29 1.02 -13.68
C ALA A 17 -3.68 2.49 -13.40
N SER A 18 -3.81 2.89 -12.14
CA SER A 18 -4.32 4.21 -11.79
C SER A 18 -3.40 5.36 -12.21
N THR A 19 -2.07 5.22 -12.08
CA THR A 19 -1.11 6.28 -12.41
C THR A 19 -1.15 6.70 -13.90
N PRO A 20 -1.01 5.79 -14.89
CA PRO A 20 -1.09 6.17 -16.30
C PRO A 20 -2.50 6.65 -16.70
N LEU A 21 -3.57 6.05 -16.15
CA LEU A 21 -4.94 6.50 -16.43
C LEU A 21 -5.22 7.89 -15.84
N ALA A 22 -4.69 8.19 -14.66
CA ALA A 22 -4.81 9.51 -14.03
C ALA A 22 -4.08 10.57 -14.84
N LYS A 23 -2.93 10.23 -15.44
CA LYS A 23 -2.24 11.12 -16.39
C LYS A 23 -3.09 11.41 -17.62
N LEU A 24 -3.77 10.41 -18.17
CA LEU A 24 -4.65 10.57 -19.35
C LEU A 24 -5.85 11.50 -19.05
N LEU A 25 -6.48 11.33 -17.88
CA LEU A 25 -7.62 12.15 -17.46
C LEU A 25 -7.22 13.54 -16.95
N GLY A 26 -6.01 13.67 -16.40
CA GLY A 26 -5.55 14.80 -15.62
C GLY A 26 -4.57 15.74 -16.30
N LEU A 27 -4.38 15.67 -17.63
CA LEU A 27 -3.39 16.48 -18.35
C LEU A 27 -3.46 18.00 -18.08
N ASN A 28 -4.63 18.51 -17.70
CA ASN A 28 -4.85 19.93 -17.38
C ASN A 28 -5.22 20.19 -15.91
N ILE A 29 -5.20 19.17 -15.05
CA ILE A 29 -5.53 19.31 -13.64
C ILE A 29 -4.23 19.54 -12.86
N PRO A 30 -4.17 20.55 -11.97
CA PRO A 30 -3.03 20.71 -11.08
C PRO A 30 -2.75 19.42 -10.30
N PRO A 31 -1.50 18.93 -10.25
CA PRO A 31 -1.18 17.62 -9.68
C PRO A 31 -1.71 17.38 -8.25
N VAL A 32 -1.65 18.40 -7.39
CA VAL A 32 -2.20 18.34 -6.01
C VAL A 32 -3.73 18.16 -6.01
N LEU A 33 -4.44 18.83 -6.93
CA LEU A 33 -5.89 18.66 -7.07
C LEU A 33 -6.22 17.27 -7.60
N LEU A 34 -5.48 16.76 -8.59
CA LEU A 34 -5.67 15.41 -9.11
C LEU A 34 -5.52 14.36 -8.00
N ALA A 35 -4.46 14.47 -7.20
CA ALA A 35 -4.28 13.62 -6.02
C ALA A 35 -5.48 13.74 -5.06
N GLY A 36 -5.90 14.97 -4.73
CA GLY A 36 -7.08 15.20 -3.88
C GLY A 36 -8.35 14.55 -4.41
N LEU A 37 -8.63 14.65 -5.70
CA LEU A 37 -9.81 14.03 -6.32
C LEU A 37 -9.73 12.50 -6.30
N LEU A 38 -8.56 11.90 -6.54
CA LEU A 38 -8.38 10.45 -6.47
C LEU A 38 -8.65 9.92 -5.05
N TYR A 39 -8.10 10.57 -4.02
CA TYR A 39 -8.37 10.21 -2.62
C TYR A 39 -9.82 10.50 -2.22
N LEU A 40 -10.41 11.60 -2.69
CA LEU A 40 -11.81 11.92 -2.42
C LEU A 40 -12.75 10.89 -3.05
N GLY A 41 -12.46 10.43 -4.26
CA GLY A 41 -13.18 9.33 -4.92
C GLY A 41 -13.09 8.01 -4.13
N SER A 42 -11.89 7.68 -3.62
CA SER A 42 -11.68 6.58 -2.68
C SER A 42 -12.58 6.72 -1.44
N GLY A 43 -12.52 7.87 -0.77
CA GLY A 43 -13.26 8.13 0.46
C GLY A 43 -14.78 8.08 0.28
N LEU A 44 -15.31 8.79 -0.73
CA LEU A 44 -16.74 8.84 -1.00
C LEU A 44 -17.27 7.47 -1.43
N GLY A 45 -16.61 6.82 -2.38
CA GLY A 45 -17.05 5.52 -2.89
C GLY A 45 -17.02 4.45 -1.82
N LEU A 46 -15.97 4.37 -1.01
CA LEU A 46 -15.89 3.40 0.09
C LEU A 46 -16.89 3.70 1.22
N THR A 47 -17.20 4.98 1.47
CA THR A 47 -18.23 5.37 2.43
C THR A 47 -19.60 4.88 1.98
N VAL A 48 -19.94 5.02 0.69
CA VAL A 48 -21.17 4.49 0.11
C VAL A 48 -21.21 2.96 0.21
N VAL A 49 -20.13 2.27 -0.18
CA VAL A 49 -20.04 0.81 -0.07
C VAL A 49 -20.24 0.34 1.37
N ARG A 50 -19.61 1.01 2.34
CA ARG A 50 -19.75 0.69 3.77
C ARG A 50 -21.17 0.92 4.26
N PHE A 51 -21.80 2.03 3.90
CA PHE A 51 -23.18 2.34 4.28
C PHE A 51 -24.16 1.28 3.75
N VAL A 52 -23.97 0.83 2.51
CA VAL A 52 -24.77 -0.25 1.90
C VAL A 52 -24.52 -1.59 2.59
N ARG A 53 -23.25 -1.97 2.80
CA ARG A 53 -22.86 -3.22 3.47
C ARG A 53 -23.42 -3.31 4.90
N ASP A 54 -23.37 -2.21 5.63
CA ASP A 54 -23.71 -2.17 7.06
C ASP A 54 -25.20 -1.90 7.31
N HIS A 55 -25.97 -1.62 6.25
CA HIS A 55 -27.35 -1.14 6.30
C HIS A 55 -27.52 0.09 7.22
N GLY A 56 -26.54 1.01 7.16
CA GLY A 56 -26.46 2.18 8.03
C GLY A 56 -25.04 2.48 8.50
N TRP A 57 -24.93 3.30 9.55
CA TRP A 57 -23.63 3.66 10.13
C TRP A 57 -23.35 2.82 11.37
N LYS A 58 -22.45 1.83 11.24
CA LYS A 58 -21.95 1.05 12.36
C LYS A 58 -20.62 1.62 12.88
N PRO A 59 -20.32 1.52 14.19
CA PRO A 59 -19.01 1.88 14.72
C PRO A 59 -17.90 1.10 14.02
N ALA A 60 -16.77 1.75 13.74
CA ALA A 60 -15.65 1.15 13.03
C ALA A 60 -14.88 0.09 13.84
N GLY A 61 -15.10 0.06 15.16
CA GLY A 61 -14.39 -0.84 16.08
C GLY A 61 -12.97 -0.41 16.42
N LEU A 62 -12.52 0.77 15.99
CA LEU A 62 -11.20 1.32 16.35
C LEU A 62 -11.17 1.74 17.82
N SER A 63 -10.20 1.20 18.54
CA SER A 63 -9.87 1.61 19.89
C SER A 63 -9.20 3.00 19.92
N SER A 64 -9.30 3.71 21.04
CA SER A 64 -8.68 5.04 21.21
C SER A 64 -7.16 5.02 20.97
N SER A 65 -6.49 3.91 21.25
CA SER A 65 -5.05 3.72 21.02
C SER A 65 -4.68 3.50 19.55
N GLU A 66 -5.62 3.17 18.67
CA GLU A 66 -5.37 2.95 17.24
C GLU A 66 -5.40 4.25 16.42
N TRP A 67 -6.06 5.29 16.93
CA TRP A 67 -6.19 6.58 16.23
C TRP A 67 -4.87 7.27 15.87
N PRO A 68 -3.86 7.35 16.76
CA PRO A 68 -2.58 7.97 16.40
C PRO A 68 -1.91 7.30 15.19
N TRP A 69 -2.02 5.97 15.09
CA TRP A 69 -1.47 5.20 13.97
C TRP A 69 -2.21 5.51 12.66
N LEU A 70 -3.54 5.56 12.70
CA LEU A 70 -4.36 5.92 11.53
C LEU A 70 -4.11 7.36 11.08
N LEU A 71 -4.04 8.31 12.01
CA LEU A 71 -3.79 9.71 11.67
C LEU A 71 -2.37 9.92 11.11
N GLY A 72 -1.36 9.24 11.68
CA GLY A 72 -0.01 9.25 11.11
C GLY A 72 0.01 8.65 9.71
N ALA A 73 -0.67 7.53 9.49
CA ALA A 73 -0.80 6.90 8.18
C ALA A 73 -1.44 7.85 7.14
N ILE A 74 -2.44 8.63 7.54
CA ILE A 74 -3.09 9.64 6.68
C ILE A 74 -2.15 10.80 6.38
N ALA A 75 -1.47 11.33 7.40
CA ALA A 75 -0.57 12.47 7.24
C ALA A 75 0.57 12.14 6.27
N PHE A 76 1.25 10.99 6.47
CA PHE A 76 2.35 10.59 5.60
C PHE A 76 1.86 10.10 4.25
N GLY A 77 1.03 9.06 4.19
CA GLY A 77 0.71 8.42 2.92
C GLY A 77 -0.42 9.08 2.13
N GLY A 78 -1.27 9.84 2.79
CA GLY A 78 -2.43 10.48 2.17
C GLY A 78 -2.23 11.96 1.84
N VAL A 79 -1.34 12.65 2.54
CA VAL A 79 -1.07 14.08 2.33
C VAL A 79 0.34 14.30 1.80
N LEU A 80 1.37 13.99 2.59
CA LEU A 80 2.76 14.29 2.22
C LEU A 80 3.25 13.48 1.00
N GLY A 81 2.96 12.18 0.96
CA GLY A 81 3.38 11.28 -0.10
C GLY A 81 2.85 11.71 -1.48
N PRO A 82 1.52 11.89 -1.64
CA PRO A 82 0.95 12.35 -2.90
C PRO A 82 1.47 13.71 -3.34
N ILE A 83 1.64 14.67 -2.42
CA ILE A 83 2.23 15.98 -2.75
C ILE A 83 3.67 15.81 -3.28
N ALA A 84 4.49 14.99 -2.62
CA ALA A 84 5.85 14.72 -3.04
C ALA A 84 5.91 14.01 -4.42
N LEU A 85 5.06 13.00 -4.64
CA LEU A 85 4.98 12.31 -5.93
C LEU A 85 4.56 13.27 -7.04
N MET A 86 3.51 14.05 -6.79
CA MET A 86 2.98 15.02 -7.75
C MET A 86 4.01 16.08 -8.13
N PHE A 87 4.78 16.58 -7.15
CA PHE A 87 5.94 17.44 -7.43
C PHE A 87 7.01 16.70 -8.26
N GLY A 88 7.34 15.46 -7.91
CA GLY A 88 8.29 14.63 -8.67
C GLY A 88 7.90 14.40 -10.12
N LEU A 89 6.61 14.20 -10.40
CA LEU A 89 6.05 14.03 -11.75
C LEU A 89 6.12 15.31 -12.62
N THR A 90 6.29 16.49 -12.02
CA THR A 90 6.56 17.72 -12.81
C THR A 90 7.99 17.77 -13.35
N ARG A 91 8.88 16.92 -12.82
CA ARG A 91 10.33 16.88 -13.15
C ARG A 91 10.80 15.53 -13.69
N THR A 92 9.97 14.49 -13.65
CA THR A 92 10.30 13.10 -14.02
C THR A 92 9.21 12.52 -14.93
N SER A 93 9.58 11.65 -15.88
CA SER A 93 8.61 10.96 -16.73
C SER A 93 7.72 9.99 -15.94
N GLY A 94 6.54 9.66 -16.49
CA GLY A 94 5.59 8.76 -15.85
C GLY A 94 6.14 7.33 -15.74
N VAL A 95 6.75 6.85 -16.81
CA VAL A 95 7.43 5.54 -16.85
C VAL A 95 8.55 5.43 -15.80
N THR A 96 9.42 6.45 -15.69
CA THR A 96 10.50 6.45 -14.69
C THR A 96 9.95 6.51 -13.27
N ALA A 97 9.02 7.43 -12.99
CA ALA A 97 8.40 7.55 -11.68
C ALA A 97 7.69 6.26 -11.27
N SER A 98 6.96 5.61 -12.18
CA SER A 98 6.24 4.36 -11.92
C SER A 98 7.18 3.25 -11.47
N LEU A 99 8.30 3.01 -12.17
CA LEU A 99 9.28 2.01 -11.71
C LEU A 99 9.97 2.40 -10.41
N MET A 100 10.30 3.69 -10.22
CA MET A 100 10.90 4.17 -8.98
C MET A 100 10.03 3.89 -7.74
N LEU A 101 8.71 3.76 -7.89
CA LEU A 101 7.81 3.37 -6.78
C LEU A 101 8.14 1.98 -6.19
N ASN A 102 8.89 1.13 -6.89
CA ASN A 102 9.42 -0.11 -6.28
C ASN A 102 10.32 0.17 -5.05
N LEU A 103 10.89 1.38 -4.90
CA LEU A 103 11.63 1.77 -3.71
C LEU A 103 10.76 1.76 -2.44
N GLU A 104 9.44 1.94 -2.57
CA GLU A 104 8.50 1.87 -1.44
C GLU A 104 8.60 0.52 -0.72
N ALA A 105 8.68 -0.58 -1.46
CA ALA A 105 8.77 -1.93 -0.88
C ALA A 105 10.07 -2.10 -0.07
N VAL A 106 11.18 -1.58 -0.60
CA VAL A 106 12.47 -1.58 0.08
C VAL A 106 12.41 -0.76 1.35
N LEU A 107 11.92 0.49 1.27
CA LEU A 107 11.80 1.38 2.43
C LEU A 107 10.83 0.83 3.48
N THR A 108 9.73 0.20 3.04
CA THR A 108 8.76 -0.45 3.92
C THR A 108 9.42 -1.57 4.71
N ALA A 109 10.17 -2.43 4.03
CA ALA A 109 10.86 -3.56 4.65
C ALA A 109 12.06 -3.11 5.51
N LEU A 110 12.78 -2.05 5.13
CA LEU A 110 13.84 -1.44 5.96
C LEU A 110 13.27 -0.83 7.25
N LEU A 111 12.15 -0.11 7.18
CA LEU A 111 11.48 0.41 8.37
C LEU A 111 10.96 -0.72 9.26
N ALA A 112 10.38 -1.78 8.67
CA ALA A 112 9.98 -2.97 9.41
C ALA A 112 11.17 -3.61 10.14
N TRP A 113 12.33 -3.70 9.48
CA TRP A 113 13.53 -4.27 10.07
C TRP A 113 14.13 -3.38 11.17
N VAL A 114 14.33 -2.10 10.93
CA VAL A 114 15.05 -1.21 11.86
C VAL A 114 14.17 -0.71 13.00
N VAL A 115 12.94 -0.29 12.69
CA VAL A 115 12.04 0.35 13.66
C VAL A 115 11.19 -0.69 14.38
N PHE A 116 10.64 -1.65 13.62
CA PHE A 116 9.77 -2.70 14.18
C PHE A 116 10.53 -3.98 14.55
N LYS A 117 11.85 -4.02 14.32
CA LYS A 117 12.76 -5.12 14.69
C LYS A 117 12.37 -6.47 14.07
N GLU A 118 11.82 -6.44 12.86
CA GLU A 118 11.50 -7.65 12.10
C GLU A 118 12.75 -8.18 11.39
N ASN A 119 13.00 -9.48 11.44
CA ASN A 119 14.20 -10.03 10.80
C ASN A 119 14.10 -10.00 9.27
N ALA A 120 15.18 -9.55 8.62
CA ALA A 120 15.33 -9.60 7.18
C ALA A 120 16.35 -10.67 6.78
N ASP A 121 15.93 -11.67 6.02
CA ASP A 121 16.84 -12.69 5.51
C ASP A 121 17.79 -12.13 4.45
N ARG A 122 18.96 -12.76 4.30
CA ARG A 122 20.00 -12.32 3.36
C ARG A 122 19.48 -12.14 1.94
N ARG A 123 18.54 -12.99 1.50
CA ARG A 123 17.96 -12.94 0.17
C ARG A 123 17.00 -11.76 0.01
N ILE A 124 16.24 -11.37 1.04
CA ILE A 124 15.48 -10.11 1.06
C ILE A 124 16.43 -8.91 0.90
N VAL A 125 17.56 -8.90 1.61
CA VAL A 125 18.56 -7.81 1.52
C VAL A 125 19.16 -7.72 0.12
N VAL A 126 19.52 -8.84 -0.51
CA VAL A 126 19.98 -8.85 -1.91
C VAL A 126 18.92 -8.29 -2.84
N GLY A 127 17.65 -8.64 -2.63
CA GLY A 127 16.53 -8.08 -3.38
C GLY A 127 16.38 -6.56 -3.22
N MET A 128 16.56 -6.05 -1.99
CA MET A 128 16.56 -4.60 -1.72
C MET A 128 17.68 -3.88 -2.48
N VAL A 129 18.89 -4.44 -2.47
CA VAL A 129 20.04 -3.88 -3.18
C VAL A 129 19.77 -3.84 -4.69
N ALA A 130 19.18 -4.89 -5.26
CA ALA A 130 18.83 -4.94 -6.68
C ALA A 130 17.80 -3.85 -7.06
N ILE A 131 16.76 -3.64 -6.22
CA ILE A 131 15.76 -2.59 -6.45
C ILE A 131 16.40 -1.19 -6.34
N ILE A 132 17.24 -0.95 -5.32
CA ILE A 132 17.96 0.33 -5.16
C ILE A 132 18.87 0.60 -6.36
N ALA A 133 19.60 -0.42 -6.84
CA ALA A 133 20.45 -0.29 -8.02
C ALA A 133 19.64 0.06 -9.27
N GLY A 134 18.48 -0.57 -9.47
CA GLY A 134 17.55 -0.19 -10.56
C GLY A 134 17.05 1.25 -10.43
N GLY A 135 16.72 1.70 -9.22
CA GLY A 135 16.34 3.09 -8.94
C GLY A 135 17.46 4.08 -9.24
N ALA A 136 18.71 3.75 -8.91
CA ALA A 136 19.88 4.56 -9.23
C ALA A 136 20.13 4.65 -10.74
N VAL A 137 19.95 3.55 -11.49
CA VAL A 137 20.03 3.55 -12.96
C VAL A 137 18.97 4.47 -13.58
N LEU A 138 17.75 4.49 -13.02
CA LEU A 138 16.67 5.37 -13.48
C LEU A 138 16.90 6.85 -13.13
N ALA A 139 17.45 7.12 -11.95
CA ALA A 139 17.76 8.47 -11.50
C ALA A 139 19.00 9.05 -12.21
N TRP A 140 19.83 8.20 -12.83
CA TRP A 140 21.02 8.65 -13.52
C TRP A 140 20.66 9.48 -14.77
N PRO A 141 21.18 10.71 -14.90
CA PRO A 141 20.86 11.57 -16.03
C PRO A 141 21.32 10.93 -17.34
N GLN A 142 20.42 10.93 -18.33
CA GLN A 142 20.63 10.29 -19.63
C GLN A 142 21.18 11.26 -20.68
N GLU A 143 21.05 12.57 -20.47
CA GLU A 143 21.59 13.61 -21.35
C GLU A 143 22.63 14.46 -20.64
N THR A 144 23.77 14.70 -21.29
CA THR A 144 24.90 15.50 -20.78
C THR A 144 24.65 17.01 -20.85
N THR A 145 23.54 17.45 -21.44
CA THR A 145 23.25 18.85 -21.80
C THR A 145 22.26 19.57 -20.88
N GLN A 146 21.58 18.86 -19.98
CA GLN A 146 20.74 19.47 -18.94
C GLN A 146 21.45 19.40 -17.59
N ALA A 147 21.34 20.47 -16.80
CA ALA A 147 21.76 20.46 -15.40
C ALA A 147 21.11 19.27 -14.68
N HIS A 148 21.88 18.54 -13.88
CA HIS A 148 21.41 17.35 -13.18
C HIS A 148 20.18 17.65 -12.30
N ASP A 149 18.96 17.40 -12.78
CA ASP A 149 17.74 17.61 -11.98
C ASP A 149 17.44 16.38 -11.11
N TRP A 150 18.16 16.28 -10.00
CA TRP A 150 17.93 15.24 -8.97
C TRP A 150 16.64 15.47 -8.17
N LEU A 151 16.00 16.64 -8.28
CA LEU A 151 14.85 16.98 -7.45
C LEU A 151 13.65 16.08 -7.74
N GLY A 152 13.45 15.70 -9.01
CA GLY A 152 12.40 14.76 -9.41
C GLY A 152 12.57 13.39 -8.74
N PRO A 153 13.68 12.66 -8.98
CA PRO A 153 13.97 11.39 -8.33
C PRO A 153 13.96 11.44 -6.79
N ILE A 154 14.48 12.51 -6.18
CA ILE A 154 14.46 12.70 -4.72
C ILE A 154 13.02 12.84 -4.21
N ALA A 155 12.18 13.61 -4.89
CA ALA A 155 10.79 13.78 -4.50
C ALA A 155 9.98 12.48 -4.64
N VAL A 156 10.22 11.69 -5.68
CA VAL A 156 9.61 10.36 -5.84
C VAL A 156 10.09 9.41 -4.72
N SER A 157 11.37 9.46 -4.36
CA SER A 157 11.92 8.66 -3.25
C SER A 157 11.34 9.09 -1.90
N LEU A 158 11.10 10.39 -1.69
CA LEU A 158 10.41 10.92 -0.51
C LEU A 158 8.96 10.44 -0.46
N ALA A 159 8.26 10.41 -1.60
CA ALA A 159 6.92 9.85 -1.67
C ALA A 159 6.91 8.36 -1.26
N CYS A 160 7.87 7.58 -1.76
CA CYS A 160 8.06 6.18 -1.37
C CYS A 160 8.33 6.02 0.13
N LEU A 161 9.11 6.93 0.74
CA LEU A 161 9.34 6.93 2.20
C LEU A 161 8.06 7.24 2.97
N CYS A 162 7.29 8.24 2.53
CA CYS A 162 6.00 8.57 3.13
C CYS A 162 5.02 7.39 3.08
N TRP A 163 4.94 6.70 1.94
CA TRP A 163 4.11 5.49 1.83
C TRP A 163 4.67 4.30 2.61
N ALA A 164 5.98 4.16 2.71
CA ALA A 164 6.59 3.14 3.57
C ALA A 164 6.26 3.35 5.05
N ILE A 165 6.24 4.60 5.52
CA ILE A 165 5.75 4.97 6.86
C ILE A 165 4.26 4.63 6.97
N ASP A 166 3.44 5.07 6.01
CA ASP A 166 2.01 4.75 5.97
C ASP A 166 1.75 3.25 6.09
N ASN A 167 2.35 2.41 5.25
CA ASN A 167 2.13 0.97 5.24
C ASN A 167 2.43 0.35 6.61
N ASN A 168 3.52 0.76 7.25
CA ASN A 168 3.90 0.29 8.57
C ASN A 168 2.93 0.75 9.69
N LEU A 169 2.43 1.99 9.62
CA LEU A 169 1.42 2.51 10.56
C LEU A 169 0.05 1.86 10.31
N THR A 170 -0.36 1.71 9.05
CA THR A 170 -1.60 1.06 8.61
C THR A 170 -1.64 -0.40 9.06
N ARG A 171 -0.50 -1.10 9.08
CA ARG A 171 -0.40 -2.45 9.65
C ARG A 171 -0.89 -2.50 11.10
N LYS A 172 -0.63 -1.47 11.92
CA LYS A 172 -1.06 -1.44 13.34
C LYS A 172 -2.58 -1.33 13.51
N VAL A 173 -3.30 -0.88 12.48
CA VAL A 173 -4.77 -0.77 12.47
C VAL A 173 -5.43 -1.76 11.52
N SER A 174 -4.65 -2.67 10.90
CA SER A 174 -5.15 -3.58 9.86
C SER A 174 -6.18 -4.60 10.36
N ALA A 175 -6.25 -4.87 11.67
CA ALA A 175 -7.27 -5.71 12.28
C ALA A 175 -8.67 -5.06 12.27
N SER A 176 -8.73 -3.72 12.28
CA SER A 176 -9.97 -2.94 12.16
C SER A 176 -10.56 -2.99 10.75
N ASP A 177 -11.85 -2.69 10.60
CA ASP A 177 -12.59 -2.76 9.32
C ASP A 177 -11.85 -2.09 8.14
N ALA A 178 -11.50 -2.88 7.13
CA ALA A 178 -10.72 -2.42 5.97
C ALA A 178 -11.45 -1.34 5.16
N LEU A 179 -12.78 -1.40 5.03
CA LEU A 179 -13.56 -0.36 4.34
C LEU A 179 -13.49 0.96 5.11
N PHE A 180 -13.53 0.91 6.44
CA PHE A 180 -13.40 2.11 7.26
C PHE A 180 -12.01 2.70 7.17
N VAL A 181 -10.96 1.89 7.36
CA VAL A 181 -9.56 2.35 7.32
C VAL A 181 -9.26 3.01 5.99
N ALA A 182 -9.58 2.34 4.87
CA ALA A 182 -9.33 2.87 3.53
C ALA A 182 -10.23 4.09 3.20
N GLY A 183 -11.52 4.03 3.55
CA GLY A 183 -12.46 5.12 3.29
C GLY A 183 -12.17 6.38 4.09
N PHE A 184 -11.83 6.25 5.37
CA PHE A 184 -11.45 7.37 6.22
C PHE A 184 -10.14 8.00 5.77
N LYS A 185 -9.14 7.17 5.40
CA LYS A 185 -7.91 7.66 4.76
C LYS A 185 -8.24 8.46 3.50
N GLY A 186 -9.02 7.88 2.59
CA GLY A 186 -9.46 8.54 1.35
C GLY A 186 -10.15 9.88 1.60
N LEU A 187 -11.13 9.93 2.50
CA LEU A 187 -11.89 11.15 2.80
C LEU A 187 -10.99 12.26 3.35
N VAL A 188 -10.20 11.97 4.39
CA VAL A 188 -9.37 13.01 5.03
C VAL A 188 -8.30 13.50 4.05
N SER A 189 -7.62 12.59 3.35
CA SER A 189 -6.61 12.93 2.36
C SER A 189 -7.19 13.70 1.18
N GLY A 190 -8.35 13.29 0.69
CA GLY A 190 -9.05 13.95 -0.41
C GLY A 190 -9.46 15.37 -0.04
N LEU A 191 -10.07 15.56 1.13
CA LEU A 191 -10.44 16.88 1.63
C LEU A 191 -9.22 17.79 1.81
N VAL A 192 -8.17 17.31 2.47
CA VAL A 192 -6.95 18.10 2.71
C VAL A 192 -6.28 18.52 1.40
N ASN A 193 -6.06 17.58 0.47
CA ASN A 193 -5.38 17.88 -0.79
C ASN A 193 -6.24 18.74 -1.74
N CYS A 194 -7.55 18.51 -1.80
CA CYS A 194 -8.46 19.38 -2.56
C CYS A 194 -8.48 20.79 -1.97
N SER A 195 -8.63 20.94 -0.65
CA SER A 195 -8.61 22.25 0.01
C SER A 195 -7.29 22.98 -0.24
N LEU A 196 -6.16 22.28 -0.11
CA LEU A 196 -4.84 22.86 -0.41
C LEU A 196 -4.74 23.32 -1.86
N ALA A 197 -5.18 22.50 -2.82
CA ALA A 197 -5.12 22.88 -4.23
C ALA A 197 -6.03 24.08 -4.55
N LEU A 198 -7.23 24.14 -3.99
CA LEU A 198 -8.14 25.28 -4.16
C LEU A 198 -7.56 26.56 -3.54
N LEU A 199 -6.91 26.46 -2.37
CA LEU A 199 -6.19 27.58 -1.75
C LEU A 199 -5.01 28.07 -2.60
N LEU A 200 -4.37 27.17 -3.35
CA LEU A 200 -3.32 27.49 -4.32
C LEU A 200 -3.87 28.02 -5.67
N GLY A 201 -5.18 28.24 -5.77
CA GLY A 201 -5.82 28.82 -6.95
C GLY A 201 -6.23 27.81 -8.03
N ALA A 202 -6.25 26.51 -7.72
CA ALA A 202 -6.78 25.51 -8.64
C ALA A 202 -8.30 25.68 -8.82
N CYS A 203 -8.79 25.38 -10.02
CA CYS A 203 -10.22 25.34 -10.32
C CYS A 203 -10.73 23.90 -10.32
N ILE A 204 -11.97 23.68 -9.87
CA ILE A 204 -12.64 22.39 -9.98
C ILE A 204 -12.80 22.06 -11.46
N PRO A 205 -12.40 20.86 -11.92
CA PRO A 205 -12.51 20.47 -13.32
C PRO A 205 -13.99 20.28 -13.72
N GLU A 206 -14.23 20.31 -15.03
CA GLU A 206 -15.55 20.02 -15.61
C GLU A 206 -16.03 18.61 -15.24
N LEU A 207 -17.35 18.41 -15.20
CA LEU A 207 -17.97 17.15 -14.77
C LEU A 207 -17.49 15.94 -15.60
N ALA A 208 -17.21 16.16 -16.88
CA ALA A 208 -16.68 15.16 -17.81
C ALA A 208 -15.32 14.58 -17.37
N VAL A 209 -14.52 15.35 -16.62
CA VAL A 209 -13.23 14.90 -16.09
C VAL A 209 -13.36 14.52 -14.61
N LEU A 210 -14.16 15.26 -13.85
CA LEU A 210 -14.39 15.04 -12.42
C LEU A 210 -14.93 13.64 -12.14
N GLY A 211 -16.00 13.23 -12.83
CA GLY A 211 -16.66 11.93 -12.63
C GLY A 211 -15.70 10.74 -12.84
N PRO A 212 -15.06 10.61 -14.02
CA PRO A 212 -14.07 9.57 -14.26
C PRO A 212 -12.89 9.59 -13.28
N THR A 213 -12.42 10.78 -12.86
CA THR A 213 -11.33 10.90 -11.88
C THR A 213 -11.75 10.35 -10.51
N LEU A 214 -12.97 10.64 -10.05
CA LEU A 214 -13.50 10.09 -8.81
C LEU A 214 -13.67 8.56 -8.89
N VAL A 215 -14.14 8.04 -10.02
CA VAL A 215 -14.27 6.58 -10.24
C VAL A 215 -12.89 5.91 -10.25
N LEU A 216 -11.92 6.52 -10.92
CA LEU A 216 -10.54 6.05 -10.92
C LEU A 216 -9.95 6.04 -9.51
N GLY A 217 -10.21 7.09 -8.73
CA GLY A 217 -9.87 7.17 -7.32
C GLY A 217 -10.51 6.07 -6.48
N PHE A 218 -11.81 5.85 -6.67
CA PHE A 218 -12.55 4.77 -5.99
C PHE A 218 -11.94 3.39 -6.26
N LEU A 219 -11.64 3.07 -7.52
CA LEU A 219 -11.11 1.76 -7.89
C LEU A 219 -9.62 1.62 -7.56
N GLY A 220 -8.81 2.57 -8.02
CA GLY A 220 -7.34 2.52 -7.97
C GLY A 220 -6.76 2.83 -6.60
N TYR A 221 -7.38 3.72 -5.82
CA TYR A 221 -6.92 4.10 -4.48
C TYR A 221 -7.80 3.54 -3.37
N GLY A 222 -9.11 3.38 -3.61
CA GLY A 222 -10.06 2.86 -2.61
C GLY A 222 -10.09 1.34 -2.56
N VAL A 223 -10.67 0.71 -3.58
CA VAL A 223 -10.82 -0.75 -3.66
C VAL A 223 -9.45 -1.43 -3.59
N SER A 224 -8.44 -0.88 -4.28
CA SER A 224 -7.06 -1.37 -4.15
C SER A 224 -6.56 -1.39 -2.71
N LEU A 225 -6.73 -0.29 -1.96
CA LEU A 225 -6.27 -0.21 -0.57
C LEU A 225 -7.05 -1.17 0.35
N VAL A 226 -8.34 -1.37 0.12
CA VAL A 226 -9.13 -2.38 0.84
C VAL A 226 -8.54 -3.77 0.62
N LEU A 227 -8.28 -4.13 -0.65
CA LEU A 227 -7.68 -5.42 -1.00
C LEU A 227 -6.26 -5.55 -0.42
N PHE A 228 -5.48 -4.48 -0.41
CA PHE A 228 -4.16 -4.45 0.23
C PHE A 228 -4.25 -4.70 1.73
N VAL A 229 -5.17 -4.04 2.45
CA VAL A 229 -5.39 -4.28 3.89
C VAL A 229 -5.86 -5.72 4.15
N LEU A 230 -6.72 -6.28 3.30
CA LEU A 230 -7.13 -7.69 3.41
C LEU A 230 -5.98 -8.65 3.14
N ALA A 231 -5.09 -8.33 2.20
CA ALA A 231 -3.88 -9.10 1.95
C ALA A 231 -2.89 -9.02 3.13
N LEU A 232 -2.71 -7.82 3.71
CA LEU A 232 -1.87 -7.60 4.90
C LEU A 232 -2.26 -8.51 6.07
N ARG A 233 -3.56 -8.74 6.27
CA ARG A 233 -4.06 -9.62 7.33
C ARG A 233 -3.64 -11.08 7.15
N GLY A 234 -3.63 -11.56 5.91
CA GLY A 234 -3.36 -12.97 5.61
C GLY A 234 -1.92 -13.29 5.21
N LEU A 235 -1.12 -12.29 4.82
CA LEU A 235 0.26 -12.48 4.34
C LEU A 235 1.32 -11.74 5.17
N GLY A 236 0.92 -10.78 6.01
CA GLY A 236 1.85 -9.85 6.66
C GLY A 236 2.40 -8.77 5.71
N SER A 237 3.14 -7.80 6.26
CA SER A 237 3.62 -6.60 5.55
C SER A 237 4.58 -6.94 4.40
N ALA A 238 5.61 -7.73 4.68
CA ALA A 238 6.68 -8.02 3.72
C ALA A 238 6.16 -8.72 2.45
N ARG A 239 5.37 -9.79 2.60
CA ARG A 239 4.85 -10.56 1.46
C ARG A 239 3.76 -9.80 0.70
N THR A 240 2.88 -9.08 1.41
CA THR A 240 1.90 -8.21 0.74
C THR A 240 2.61 -7.13 -0.07
N GLY A 241 3.64 -6.48 0.50
CA GLY A 241 4.47 -5.50 -0.18
C GLY A 241 5.18 -6.09 -1.41
N ALA A 242 5.73 -7.31 -1.30
CA ALA A 242 6.37 -7.99 -2.43
C ALA A 242 5.40 -8.25 -3.60
N TYR A 243 4.19 -8.75 -3.32
CA TYR A 243 3.16 -8.91 -4.36
C TYR A 243 2.69 -7.56 -4.89
N PHE A 244 2.52 -6.56 -4.03
CA PHE A 244 2.10 -5.22 -4.43
C PHE A 244 3.15 -4.48 -5.26
N SER A 245 4.43 -4.82 -5.12
CA SER A 245 5.55 -4.32 -5.95
C SER A 245 5.45 -4.71 -7.42
N THR A 246 4.47 -5.55 -7.80
CA THR A 246 4.14 -5.77 -9.22
C THR A 246 3.39 -4.59 -9.84
N ALA A 247 2.78 -3.70 -9.03
CA ALA A 247 2.01 -2.54 -9.50
C ALA A 247 2.84 -1.55 -10.34
N PRO A 248 4.05 -1.13 -9.92
CA PRO A 248 4.99 -0.36 -10.75
C PRO A 248 5.19 -0.91 -12.16
N PHE A 249 5.37 -2.22 -12.31
CA PHE A 249 5.59 -2.84 -13.61
C PHE A 249 4.35 -2.78 -14.48
N LEU A 250 3.17 -2.99 -13.89
CA LEU A 250 1.92 -2.86 -14.63
C LEU A 250 1.67 -1.41 -15.07
N GLY A 251 1.93 -0.44 -14.18
CA GLY A 251 1.82 0.98 -14.50
C GLY A 251 2.75 1.38 -15.65
N ALA A 252 4.01 0.94 -15.61
CA ALA A 252 4.95 1.14 -16.70
C ALA A 252 4.49 0.46 -18.00
N ALA A 253 3.99 -0.78 -17.95
CA ALA A 253 3.48 -1.48 -19.13
C ALA A 253 2.29 -0.73 -19.76
N ILE A 254 1.35 -0.24 -18.96
CA ILE A 254 0.21 0.55 -19.45
C ILE A 254 0.70 1.89 -20.02
N ALA A 255 1.66 2.56 -19.40
CA ALA A 255 2.21 3.80 -19.93
C ALA A 255 2.91 3.61 -21.28
N ILE A 256 3.62 2.49 -21.46
CA ILE A 256 4.27 2.17 -22.75
C ILE A 256 3.21 1.82 -23.80
N LEU A 257 2.28 0.92 -23.48
CA LEU A 257 1.35 0.36 -24.46
C LEU A 257 0.18 1.28 -24.81
N VAL A 258 -0.31 2.08 -23.85
CA VAL A 258 -1.50 2.92 -24.02
C VAL A 258 -1.13 4.38 -24.27
N LEU A 259 -0.15 4.91 -23.54
CA LEU A 259 0.28 6.31 -23.69
C LEU A 259 1.41 6.48 -24.72
N GLY A 260 2.03 5.39 -25.18
CA GLY A 260 3.13 5.43 -26.13
C GLY A 260 4.38 6.12 -25.58
N GLU A 261 4.61 6.09 -24.26
CA GLU A 261 5.78 6.72 -23.66
C GLU A 261 7.08 6.05 -24.15
N PRO A 262 8.08 6.82 -24.62
CA PRO A 262 9.33 6.26 -25.10
C PRO A 262 10.13 5.66 -23.96
N VAL A 263 10.81 4.54 -24.24
CA VAL A 263 11.67 3.84 -23.27
C VAL A 263 13.10 3.78 -23.75
N SER A 264 14.04 4.00 -22.84
CA SER A 264 15.48 3.93 -23.09
C SER A 264 16.07 2.59 -22.67
N LEU A 265 17.33 2.33 -23.04
CA LEU A 265 18.03 1.11 -22.65
C LEU A 265 18.24 1.02 -21.12
N SER A 266 18.50 2.15 -20.48
CA SER A 266 18.60 2.28 -19.02
C SER A 266 17.29 1.92 -18.32
N PHE A 267 16.14 2.27 -18.91
CA PHE A 267 14.83 1.82 -18.41
C PHE A 267 14.74 0.29 -18.36
N TRP A 268 15.12 -0.40 -19.45
CA TRP A 268 15.08 -1.87 -19.48
C TRP A 268 16.06 -2.50 -18.49
N ALA A 269 17.27 -1.94 -18.37
CA ALA A 269 18.24 -2.40 -17.37
C ALA A 269 17.69 -2.25 -15.94
N ALA A 270 17.06 -1.12 -15.63
CA ALA A 270 16.43 -0.91 -14.34
C ALA A 270 15.24 -1.83 -14.09
N ALA A 271 14.38 -2.04 -15.10
CA ALA A 271 13.24 -2.95 -15.01
C ALA A 271 13.70 -4.38 -14.69
N VAL A 272 14.77 -4.86 -15.33
CA VAL A 272 15.35 -6.18 -15.03
C VAL A 272 15.90 -6.24 -13.61
N LEU A 273 16.68 -5.25 -13.18
CA LEU A 273 17.24 -5.20 -11.83
C LEU A 273 16.15 -5.19 -10.74
N MET A 274 15.14 -4.33 -10.90
CA MET A 274 14.01 -4.26 -9.98
C MET A 274 13.18 -5.55 -10.03
N GLY A 275 12.99 -6.14 -11.22
CA GLY A 275 12.27 -7.41 -11.39
C GLY A 275 12.96 -8.57 -10.67
N ILE A 276 14.30 -8.65 -10.74
CA ILE A 276 15.09 -9.60 -9.95
C ILE A 276 14.86 -9.38 -8.47
N GLY A 277 14.89 -8.12 -8.00
CA GLY A 277 14.69 -7.83 -6.59
C GLY A 277 13.30 -8.21 -6.07
N VAL A 278 12.25 -7.91 -6.84
CA VAL A 278 10.87 -8.34 -6.53
C VAL A 278 10.76 -9.87 -6.55
N TRP A 279 11.37 -10.54 -7.52
CA TRP A 279 11.40 -12.00 -7.58
C TRP A 279 12.07 -12.62 -6.34
N LEU A 280 13.19 -12.04 -5.88
CA LEU A 280 13.88 -12.50 -4.67
C LEU A 280 13.00 -12.31 -3.42
N HIS A 281 12.27 -11.19 -3.30
CA HIS A 281 11.32 -10.98 -2.21
C HIS A 281 10.15 -11.98 -2.24
N LEU A 282 9.62 -12.28 -3.43
CA LEU A 282 8.49 -13.20 -3.60
C LEU A 282 8.84 -14.66 -3.32
N THR A 283 10.09 -15.05 -3.57
CA THR A 283 10.57 -16.44 -3.45
C THR A 283 11.23 -16.75 -2.11
N GLU A 284 11.15 -15.82 -1.15
CA GLU A 284 11.64 -16.02 0.21
C GLU A 284 10.74 -17.00 0.99
N THR A 285 11.37 -17.88 1.75
CA THR A 285 10.71 -18.86 2.62
C THR A 285 11.25 -18.75 4.03
N HIS A 286 10.51 -18.06 4.89
CA HIS A 286 10.79 -18.07 6.33
C HIS A 286 10.18 -19.33 6.96
N ALA A 287 11.03 -20.22 7.47
CA ALA A 287 10.64 -21.35 8.28
C ALA A 287 11.61 -21.49 9.45
N HIS A 288 11.11 -21.31 10.67
CA HIS A 288 11.88 -21.53 11.89
C HIS A 288 10.91 -21.85 13.04
N GLU A 289 11.46 -22.51 14.05
CA GLU A 289 10.75 -22.83 15.28
C GLU A 289 10.49 -21.54 16.06
N HIS A 290 9.25 -21.34 16.48
CA HIS A 290 8.86 -20.15 17.22
C HIS A 290 7.85 -20.47 18.32
N GLN A 291 7.72 -19.52 19.24
CA GLN A 291 6.86 -19.64 20.40
C GLN A 291 5.85 -18.50 20.40
N HIS A 292 4.57 -18.85 20.32
CA HIS A 292 3.50 -17.88 20.51
C HIS A 292 3.40 -17.52 21.99
N VAL A 293 3.52 -16.24 22.31
CA VAL A 293 3.32 -15.71 23.67
C VAL A 293 1.81 -15.56 23.90
N PRO A 294 1.30 -15.77 25.14
CA PRO A 294 -0.12 -15.55 25.41
C PRO A 294 -0.56 -14.15 24.98
N MET A 295 -1.62 -14.08 24.17
CA MET A 295 -2.19 -12.81 23.73
C MET A 295 -3.71 -12.85 23.82
N THR A 296 -4.29 -11.77 24.33
CA THR A 296 -5.74 -11.52 24.32
C THR A 296 -6.07 -10.56 23.19
N HIS A 297 -6.95 -10.96 22.28
CA HIS A 297 -7.38 -10.08 21.19
C HIS A 297 -8.81 -10.37 20.75
N TRP A 298 -9.32 -9.50 19.87
CA TRP A 298 -10.65 -9.63 19.28
C TRP A 298 -10.53 -9.66 17.76
N HIS A 299 -10.90 -10.77 17.14
CA HIS A 299 -11.05 -10.88 15.69
C HIS A 299 -11.99 -12.02 15.31
N ARG A 300 -12.44 -12.02 14.06
CA ARG A 300 -13.26 -13.10 13.49
C ARG A 300 -12.40 -14.32 13.20
N HIS A 301 -12.76 -15.49 13.72
CA HIS A 301 -12.00 -16.72 13.55
C HIS A 301 -12.90 -17.97 13.58
N ILE A 302 -12.29 -19.11 13.29
CA ILE A 302 -12.84 -20.46 13.40
C ILE A 302 -11.88 -21.24 14.30
N HIS A 303 -12.35 -22.28 14.99
CA HIS A 303 -11.48 -23.14 15.78
C HIS A 303 -10.49 -23.89 14.88
N ASP A 304 -9.21 -23.63 15.08
CA ASP A 304 -8.06 -24.30 14.46
C ASP A 304 -7.00 -24.58 15.55
N GLU A 305 -5.79 -24.99 15.17
CA GLU A 305 -4.72 -25.28 16.12
C GLU A 305 -4.36 -24.09 17.04
N HIS A 306 -4.60 -22.86 16.59
CA HIS A 306 -4.30 -21.64 17.34
C HIS A 306 -5.52 -21.13 18.13
N HIS A 307 -6.73 -21.35 17.62
CA HIS A 307 -7.96 -20.81 18.19
C HIS A 307 -8.73 -21.84 19.02
N GLN A 308 -8.09 -22.35 20.06
CA GLN A 308 -8.70 -23.25 21.05
C GLN A 308 -9.08 -22.45 22.31
N HIS A 309 -10.36 -22.06 22.43
CA HIS A 309 -10.89 -21.32 23.57
C HIS A 309 -12.37 -21.66 23.83
N GLU A 310 -12.82 -21.33 25.04
CA GLU A 310 -14.21 -21.49 25.46
C GLU A 310 -15.05 -20.25 25.13
N HIS A 311 -16.34 -20.49 24.90
CA HIS A 311 -17.31 -19.44 24.61
C HIS A 311 -18.14 -19.12 25.85
N SER A 312 -18.28 -17.84 26.18
CA SER A 312 -19.20 -17.39 27.24
C SER A 312 -20.65 -17.24 26.75
N PHE A 313 -20.91 -17.51 25.46
CA PHE A 313 -22.22 -17.49 24.82
C PHE A 313 -22.50 -18.81 24.10
N ASP A 314 -23.78 -19.08 23.82
CA ASP A 314 -24.19 -20.26 23.05
C ASP A 314 -23.64 -20.19 21.61
N TRP A 315 -22.64 -21.02 21.34
CA TRP A 315 -22.06 -21.20 20.01
C TRP A 315 -22.45 -22.57 19.45
N SER A 316 -22.93 -22.60 18.20
CA SER A 316 -23.44 -23.80 17.52
C SER A 316 -22.38 -24.83 17.12
N GLY A 317 -21.13 -24.71 17.60
CA GLY A 317 -20.01 -25.60 17.30
C GLY A 317 -19.49 -25.52 15.85
N THR A 318 -20.11 -24.69 15.01
CA THR A 318 -19.82 -24.63 13.57
C THR A 318 -19.84 -23.18 13.06
N GLY A 319 -18.85 -22.83 12.24
CA GLY A 319 -18.77 -21.52 11.58
C GLY A 319 -17.93 -20.46 12.30
N ALA A 320 -17.62 -19.38 11.57
CA ALA A 320 -16.77 -18.30 12.04
C ALA A 320 -17.52 -17.34 12.98
N HIS A 321 -16.88 -16.95 14.08
CA HIS A 321 -17.42 -16.06 15.10
C HIS A 321 -16.38 -15.01 15.53
N SER A 322 -16.81 -13.99 16.28
CA SER A 322 -15.95 -12.90 16.73
C SER A 322 -16.20 -12.56 18.20
N HIS A 323 -15.17 -12.71 19.03
CA HIS A 323 -15.20 -12.29 20.43
C HIS A 323 -13.78 -12.09 20.95
N VAL A 324 -13.67 -11.54 22.17
CA VAL A 324 -12.39 -11.45 22.87
C VAL A 324 -12.02 -12.85 23.32
N HIS A 325 -10.84 -13.31 22.95
CA HIS A 325 -10.33 -14.62 23.36
C HIS A 325 -8.83 -14.56 23.60
N GLU A 326 -8.32 -15.55 24.33
CA GLU A 326 -6.91 -15.68 24.71
C GLU A 326 -6.28 -16.86 23.96
N HIS A 327 -5.09 -16.64 23.39
CA HIS A 327 -4.26 -17.68 22.82
C HIS A 327 -3.33 -18.22 23.90
N VAL A 328 -3.30 -19.54 24.10
CA VAL A 328 -2.34 -20.20 24.99
C VAL A 328 -0.97 -20.35 24.33
N GLN A 329 0.08 -20.48 25.16
CA GLN A 329 1.45 -20.61 24.68
C GLN A 329 1.64 -21.93 23.91
N ILE A 330 1.99 -21.85 22.63
CA ILE A 330 2.25 -23.01 21.76
C ILE A 330 3.65 -22.85 21.14
N ARG A 331 4.39 -23.96 21.06
CA ARG A 331 5.72 -24.04 20.45
C ARG A 331 5.67 -24.99 19.26
N HIS A 332 5.92 -24.48 18.07
CA HIS A 332 5.92 -25.28 16.84
C HIS A 332 6.80 -24.66 15.76
N SER A 333 7.05 -25.44 14.71
CA SER A 333 7.79 -25.02 13.52
C SER A 333 6.89 -25.19 12.30
N HIS A 334 6.60 -24.08 11.65
CA HIS A 334 5.96 -24.08 10.36
C HIS A 334 6.46 -22.88 9.55
N PRO A 335 6.38 -22.92 8.21
CA PRO A 335 6.66 -21.75 7.40
C PRO A 335 5.69 -20.64 7.78
N HIS A 336 6.21 -19.54 8.30
CA HIS A 336 5.41 -18.43 8.79
C HIS A 336 6.18 -17.13 8.55
N PHE A 337 5.45 -16.03 8.55
CA PHE A 337 5.99 -14.69 8.35
C PHE A 337 5.55 -13.83 9.53
N PRO A 338 6.16 -12.66 9.78
CA PRO A 338 5.69 -11.75 10.82
C PRO A 338 4.32 -11.15 10.47
N ASP A 339 3.27 -11.94 10.61
CA ASP A 339 1.87 -11.56 10.47
C ASP A 339 1.28 -11.17 11.85
N ILE A 340 -0.04 -11.08 11.97
CA ILE A 340 -0.68 -10.72 13.24
C ILE A 340 -0.56 -11.81 14.32
N HIS A 341 -0.42 -13.07 13.91
CA HIS A 341 -0.31 -14.23 14.80
C HIS A 341 1.15 -14.52 15.16
N HIS A 342 2.11 -14.02 14.36
CA HIS A 342 3.53 -14.32 14.49
C HIS A 342 4.41 -13.11 14.82
N ARG A 343 4.19 -12.49 15.99
CA ARG A 343 4.94 -11.29 16.44
C ARG A 343 5.98 -11.62 17.50
N HIS A 344 6.88 -12.55 17.22
CA HIS A 344 7.88 -13.03 18.19
C HIS A 344 9.22 -12.32 17.99
N THR A 345 9.93 -12.07 19.08
CA THR A 345 11.35 -11.70 19.06
C THR A 345 12.19 -12.97 18.94
N HIS A 346 13.08 -13.02 17.94
CA HIS A 346 14.06 -14.10 17.78
C HIS A 346 15.23 -13.95 18.72
#